data_AF-A0A0P9CKZ5-F1
#
_entry.id   AF-A0A0P9CKZ5-F1
#
_cell.length_a   1.000
_cell.length_b   1.000
_cell.length_c   1.000
_cell.angle_alpha   90.00
_cell.angle_beta   90.00
_cell.angle_gamma   90.00
#
_symmetry.space_group_name_H-M   'P 1'
#
loop_
_entity.id
_entity.type
_entity.pdbx_description
1 polymer ?
#
loop_
_entity_poly.entity_id
_entity_poly.type
_entity_poly.pdbx_seq_one_letter_code
_entity_poly.pdbx_strand_id
1 'polypeptide(L)'
;RANPQWNDLAEGQEALAIFQGPHAYISPSWYTVAPSVPTWNYAIVHAYGRPRIVSDPTELHAMLARLVDTHESGFAEPWRMDLPADYMERMMRGVVGFELEITRLEGKAKLSQNRSAEDRAGVVAALAPSADPLAAAVAGMMEREDT
;
A
#
# COMPACT_ATOMS: atom_id res chain seq x y z
N ARG A 1 19.48 -13.04 -12.41
CA ARG A 1 18.32 -12.23 -11.98
C ARG A 1 17.10 -12.72 -12.77
N ALA A 2 16.03 -13.15 -12.10
CA ALA A 2 14.97 -13.95 -12.74
C ALA A 2 13.79 -13.14 -13.31
N ASN A 3 13.34 -12.10 -12.61
CA ASN A 3 12.30 -11.20 -13.11
C ASN A 3 12.92 -10.24 -14.15
N PRO A 4 12.47 -10.16 -15.41
CA PRO A 4 13.06 -9.28 -16.42
C PRO A 4 12.71 -7.80 -16.28
N GLN A 5 11.73 -7.43 -15.45
CA GLN A 5 11.23 -6.04 -15.29
C GLN A 5 12.32 -5.03 -14.93
N TRP A 6 13.40 -5.46 -14.28
CA TRP A 6 14.50 -4.55 -13.92
C TRP A 6 15.21 -3.97 -15.15
N ASN A 7 15.11 -4.61 -16.32
CA ASN A 7 15.63 -4.06 -17.57
C ASN A 7 14.88 -2.77 -17.94
N ASP A 8 13.56 -2.79 -17.89
CA ASP A 8 12.71 -1.62 -18.17
C ASP A 8 12.97 -0.49 -17.15
N LEU A 9 13.20 -0.86 -15.88
CA LEU A 9 13.59 0.10 -14.84
C LEU A 9 14.99 0.69 -15.11
N ALA A 10 15.92 -0.09 -15.66
CA ALA A 10 17.26 0.38 -16.02
C ALA A 10 17.25 1.36 -17.19
N GLU A 11 16.23 1.32 -18.05
CA GLU A 11 16.03 2.30 -19.11
C GLU A 11 15.56 3.68 -18.60
N GLY A 12 15.19 3.78 -17.31
CA GLY A 12 14.88 5.05 -16.64
C GLY A 12 13.56 5.70 -17.07
N GLN A 13 12.65 4.92 -17.67
CA GLN A 13 11.29 5.36 -18.00
C GLN A 13 10.50 5.66 -16.72
N GLU A 14 9.49 6.54 -16.80
CA GLU A 14 8.62 6.79 -15.65
C GLU A 14 7.92 5.50 -15.22
N ALA A 15 8.00 5.19 -13.93
CA ALA A 15 7.35 4.06 -13.30
C ALA A 15 6.26 4.56 -12.35
N LEU A 16 5.26 3.70 -12.14
CA LEU A 16 4.15 3.93 -11.22
C LEU A 16 4.16 2.86 -10.12
N ALA A 17 4.34 3.29 -8.87
CA ALA A 17 4.08 2.48 -7.69
C ALA A 17 2.68 2.75 -7.16
N ILE A 18 1.88 1.69 -6.96
CA ILE A 18 0.50 1.78 -6.46
C ILE A 18 0.45 1.26 -5.03
N PHE A 19 0.06 2.13 -4.10
CA PHE A 19 -0.21 1.77 -2.70
C PHE A 19 -1.71 1.69 -2.50
N GLN A 20 -2.20 0.47 -2.28
CA GLN A 20 -3.64 0.19 -2.12
C GLN A 20 -4.01 0.29 -0.64
N GLY A 21 -4.94 1.19 -0.32
CA GLY A 21 -5.54 1.30 1.00
C GLY A 21 -6.78 0.40 1.17
N PRO A 22 -7.50 0.55 2.30
CA PRO A 22 -8.75 -0.13 2.54
C PRO A 22 -9.78 0.09 1.43
N HIS A 23 -10.57 -0.93 1.13
CA HIS A 23 -11.64 -0.88 0.15
C HIS A 23 -12.77 -1.87 0.49
N ALA A 24 -14.00 -1.54 0.10
CA ALA A 24 -15.17 -2.35 0.39
C ALA A 24 -16.32 -2.10 -0.59
N TYR A 25 -17.10 -3.15 -0.85
CA TYR A 25 -18.39 -3.03 -1.53
C TYR A 25 -19.40 -2.31 -0.65
N ILE A 26 -20.18 -1.41 -1.25
CA ILE A 26 -21.23 -0.66 -0.58
C ILE A 26 -22.58 -1.04 -1.16
N SER A 27 -23.40 -1.70 -0.32
CA SER A 27 -24.75 -2.09 -0.67
C SER A 27 -25.70 -0.89 -0.58
N PRO A 28 -26.58 -0.67 -1.58
CA PRO A 28 -27.61 0.35 -1.48
C PRO A 28 -28.67 0.03 -0.40
N SER A 29 -28.71 -1.22 0.10
CA SER A 29 -29.58 -1.62 1.22
C SER A 29 -29.22 -0.96 2.56
N TRP A 30 -28.09 -0.26 2.64
CA TRP A 30 -27.64 0.46 3.84
C TRP A 30 -28.03 1.94 3.82
N TYR A 31 -28.59 2.43 2.71
CA TYR A 31 -29.06 3.80 2.56
C TYR A 31 -30.53 3.92 2.94
N THR A 32 -30.93 5.10 3.43
CA THR A 32 -32.33 5.46 3.64
C THR A 32 -32.97 5.99 2.36
N VAL A 33 -32.17 6.61 1.47
CA VAL A 33 -32.64 7.18 0.20
C VAL A 33 -32.75 6.11 -0.90
N ALA A 34 -33.94 6.01 -1.48
CA ALA A 34 -34.24 5.21 -2.67
C ALA A 34 -34.78 6.08 -3.83
N PRO A 35 -34.46 5.75 -5.10
CA PRO A 35 -33.59 4.66 -5.53
C PRO A 35 -32.10 4.99 -5.34
N SER A 36 -31.30 3.96 -5.07
CA SER A 36 -29.84 4.05 -4.97
C SER A 36 -29.14 2.88 -5.65
N VAL A 37 -27.89 3.09 -6.08
CA VAL A 37 -27.08 2.10 -6.81
C VAL A 37 -25.91 1.59 -5.95
N PRO A 38 -25.48 0.34 -6.16
CA PRO A 38 -24.29 -0.20 -5.48
C PRO A 38 -23.01 0.49 -5.93
N THR A 39 -22.00 0.50 -5.05
CA THR A 39 -20.70 1.07 -5.38
C THR A 39 -19.56 0.43 -4.60
N TRP A 40 -18.34 0.94 -4.78
CA TRP A 40 -17.17 0.59 -3.98
C TRP A 40 -16.57 1.86 -3.38
N ASN A 41 -16.26 1.77 -2.08
CA ASN A 41 -15.41 2.74 -1.41
C ASN A 41 -13.98 2.20 -1.34
N TYR A 42 -13.00 3.09 -1.48
CA TYR A 42 -11.59 2.73 -1.48
C TYR A 42 -10.70 3.95 -1.20
N ALA A 43 -9.48 3.66 -0.73
CA ALA A 43 -8.38 4.61 -0.69
C ALA A 43 -7.18 4.08 -1.49
N ILE A 44 -6.48 4.94 -2.21
CA ILE A 44 -5.32 4.58 -3.03
C ILE A 44 -4.36 5.75 -3.18
N VAL A 45 -3.07 5.46 -3.29
CA VAL A 45 -2.03 6.42 -3.66
C VAL A 45 -1.24 5.87 -4.84
N HIS A 46 -1.12 6.68 -5.89
CA HIS A 46 -0.26 6.47 -7.04
C HIS A 46 0.99 7.35 -6.89
N ALA A 47 2.16 6.73 -6.84
CA ALA A 47 3.44 7.41 -6.83
C ALA A 47 4.16 7.20 -8.16
N TYR A 48 4.32 8.29 -8.91
CA TYR A 48 5.03 8.31 -10.16
C TYR A 48 6.46 8.79 -9.92
N GLY A 49 7.41 8.20 -10.63
CA GLY A 49 8.81 8.56 -10.46
C GLY A 49 9.73 7.93 -11.49
N ARG A 50 11.00 8.30 -11.44
CA ARG A 50 12.03 7.70 -12.28
C ARG A 50 12.85 6.70 -11.46
N PRO A 51 12.91 5.43 -11.88
CA PRO A 51 13.68 4.43 -11.19
C PRO A 51 15.18 4.61 -11.46
N ARG A 52 16.00 4.30 -10.46
CA ARG A 52 17.46 4.14 -10.56
C ARG A 52 17.83 2.77 -10.03
N ILE A 53 18.55 1.98 -10.82
CA ILE A 53 19.09 0.70 -10.36
C ILE A 53 20.22 0.97 -9.35
N VAL A 54 20.18 0.25 -8.24
CA VAL A 54 21.23 0.25 -7.23
C VAL A 54 22.24 -0.84 -7.58
N SER A 55 23.45 -0.41 -7.94
CA SER A 55 24.56 -1.29 -8.34
C SER A 55 25.59 -1.49 -7.24
N ASP A 56 25.70 -0.56 -6.28
CA ASP A 56 26.60 -0.70 -5.13
C ASP A 56 26.07 -1.76 -4.15
N PRO A 57 26.81 -2.85 -3.91
CA PRO A 57 26.43 -3.86 -2.92
C PRO A 57 26.24 -3.29 -1.51
N THR A 58 26.98 -2.25 -1.13
CA THR A 58 26.88 -1.62 0.20
C THR A 58 25.55 -0.89 0.35
N GLU A 59 25.15 -0.15 -0.69
CA GLU A 59 23.86 0.53 -0.77
C GLU A 59 22.70 -0.48 -0.74
N LEU A 60 22.80 -1.56 -1.53
CA LEU A 60 21.83 -2.66 -1.53
C LEU A 60 21.70 -3.31 -0.15
N HIS A 61 22.82 -3.59 0.52
CA HIS A 61 22.82 -4.16 1.86
C HIS A 61 22.10 -3.22 2.85
N ALA A 62 22.39 -1.91 2.79
CA ALA A 62 21.73 -0.92 3.63
C ALA A 62 20.23 -0.83 3.36
N MET A 63 19.77 -0.95 2.10
CA MET A 63 18.34 -1.03 1.77
C MET A 63 17.67 -2.26 2.41
N LEU A 64 18.29 -3.42 2.30
CA LEU A 64 17.78 -4.67 2.89
C LEU A 64 17.73 -4.57 4.41
N ALA A 65 18.76 -4.01 5.05
CA ALA A 65 18.80 -3.81 6.49
C ALA A 65 17.67 -2.88 6.97
N ARG A 66 17.39 -1.79 6.25
CA ARG A 66 16.24 -0.91 6.56
C ARG A 66 14.90 -1.62 6.41
N LEU A 67 14.76 -2.45 5.37
CA LEU A 67 13.53 -3.22 5.15
C LEU A 67 13.28 -4.22 6.29
N VAL A 68 14.34 -4.92 6.71
CA VAL A 68 14.30 -5.83 7.86
C VAL A 68 13.93 -5.08 9.12
N ASP A 69 14.59 -3.97 9.44
CA ASP A 69 14.28 -3.16 10.64
C ASP A 69 12.82 -2.67 10.64
N THR A 70 12.33 -2.21 9.47
CA THR A 70 10.95 -1.73 9.31
C THR A 70 9.92 -2.83 9.62
N HIS A 71 10.21 -4.09 9.30
CA HIS A 71 9.26 -5.19 9.46
C HIS A 71 9.47 -6.01 10.73
N GLU A 72 10.69 -6.08 11.25
CA GLU A 72 11.03 -6.84 12.46
C GLU A 72 10.89 -6.03 13.76
N SER A 73 10.91 -4.69 13.70
CA SER A 73 10.89 -3.82 14.89
C SER A 73 9.70 -4.01 15.83
N GLY A 74 8.59 -4.58 15.35
CA GLY A 74 7.39 -4.87 16.14
C GLY A 74 7.40 -6.22 16.87
N PHE A 75 8.38 -7.10 16.61
CA PHE A 75 8.43 -8.44 17.19
C PHE A 75 9.18 -8.45 18.52
N ALA A 76 8.77 -9.34 19.43
CA ALA A 76 9.41 -9.48 20.74
C ALA A 76 10.87 -9.94 20.64
N GLU A 77 11.16 -10.78 19.64
CA GLU A 77 12.49 -11.27 19.29
C GLU A 77 12.73 -10.98 17.80
N PRO A 78 13.21 -9.77 17.45
CA PRO A 78 13.36 -9.37 16.06
C PRO A 78 14.48 -10.18 15.38
N TRP A 79 14.20 -10.72 14.19
CA TRP A 79 15.23 -11.31 13.36
C TRP A 79 16.22 -10.23 12.90
N ARG A 80 17.51 -10.56 12.88
CA ARG A 80 18.58 -9.67 12.44
C ARG A 80 19.32 -10.28 11.26
N MET A 81 19.88 -9.44 10.41
CA MET A 81 20.72 -9.85 9.28
C MET A 81 22.10 -10.37 9.69
N ASP A 82 22.19 -11.10 10.81
CA ASP A 82 23.41 -11.69 11.37
C ASP A 82 23.70 -13.05 10.68
N LEU A 83 23.84 -13.02 9.36
CA LEU A 83 24.16 -14.19 8.55
C LEU A 83 25.67 -14.22 8.22
N PRO A 84 26.24 -15.41 7.94
CA PRO A 84 27.59 -15.50 7.40
C PRO A 84 27.76 -14.63 6.14
N ALA A 85 28.89 -13.93 6.04
CA ALA A 85 29.12 -12.96 4.96
C ALA A 85 29.02 -13.58 3.56
N ASP A 86 29.58 -14.78 3.38
CA ASP A 86 29.52 -15.54 2.13
C ASP A 86 28.08 -15.94 1.76
N TYR A 87 27.27 -16.27 2.75
CA TYR A 87 25.85 -16.58 2.58
C TYR A 87 25.08 -15.33 2.15
N MET A 88 25.29 -14.20 2.83
CA MET A 88 24.64 -12.91 2.52
C MET A 88 24.98 -12.45 1.10
N GLU A 89 26.26 -12.44 0.74
CA GLU A 89 26.72 -12.07 -0.60
C GLU A 89 26.07 -12.94 -1.68
N ARG A 90 25.96 -14.26 -1.45
CA ARG A 90 25.31 -15.18 -2.38
C ARG A 90 23.83 -14.88 -2.58
N MET A 91 23.11 -14.54 -1.51
CA MET A 91 21.70 -14.16 -1.61
C MET A 91 21.53 -12.82 -2.32
N MET A 92 22.35 -11.82 -2.00
CA MET A 92 22.29 -10.49 -2.62
C MET A 92 22.54 -10.52 -4.13
N ARG A 93 23.36 -11.44 -4.66
CA ARG A 93 23.55 -11.62 -6.12
C ARG A 93 22.25 -11.92 -6.86
N GLY A 94 21.25 -12.49 -6.18
CA GLY A 94 19.93 -12.76 -6.74
C GLY A 94 19.00 -11.55 -6.79
N VAL A 95 19.32 -10.48 -6.05
CA VAL A 95 18.45 -9.32 -5.82
C VAL A 95 18.84 -8.16 -6.74
N VAL A 96 17.83 -7.40 -7.17
CA VAL A 96 18.03 -6.11 -7.84
C VAL A 96 17.43 -5.03 -6.96
N GLY A 97 18.28 -4.20 -6.37
CA GLY A 97 17.83 -2.98 -5.70
C GLY A 97 17.53 -1.90 -6.72
N PHE A 98 16.51 -1.10 -6.44
CA PHE A 98 16.23 0.13 -7.17
C PHE A 98 15.59 1.15 -6.24
N GLU A 99 15.78 2.42 -6.57
CA GLU A 99 15.09 3.53 -5.91
C GLU A 99 14.16 4.19 -6.91
N LEU A 100 12.99 4.64 -6.45
CA LEU A 100 12.06 5.41 -7.25
C LEU A 100 12.08 6.87 -6.76
N GLU A 101 12.70 7.77 -7.53
CA GLU A 101 12.64 9.19 -7.24
C GLU A 101 11.25 9.71 -7.59
N ILE A 102 10.44 9.99 -6.56
CA ILE A 102 9.04 10.40 -6.72
C ILE A 102 8.97 11.81 -7.30
N THR A 103 8.32 11.93 -8.46
CA THR A 103 8.09 13.20 -9.15
C THR A 103 6.66 13.70 -8.97
N ARG A 104 5.71 12.79 -8.73
CA ARG A 104 4.28 13.12 -8.57
C ARG A 104 3.58 12.08 -7.69
N LEU A 105 2.71 12.57 -6.81
CA LEU A 105 1.80 11.77 -6.00
C LEU A 105 0.35 12.11 -6.35
N GLU A 106 -0.47 11.09 -6.54
CA GLU A 106 -1.91 11.22 -6.71
C GLU A 106 -2.64 10.33 -5.70
N GLY A 107 -3.47 10.94 -4.87
CA GLY A 107 -4.32 10.22 -3.91
C GLY A 107 -5.77 10.22 -4.34
N LYS A 108 -6.48 9.12 -4.10
CA LYS A 108 -7.93 9.06 -4.22
C LYS A 108 -8.54 8.36 -3.02
N ALA A 109 -9.47 9.04 -2.37
CA ALA A 109 -10.36 8.48 -1.37
C ALA A 109 -11.81 8.65 -1.86
N LYS A 110 -12.49 7.54 -2.13
CA LYS A 110 -13.92 7.51 -2.42
C LYS A 110 -14.60 6.81 -1.26
N LEU A 111 -15.29 7.58 -0.43
CA LEU A 111 -15.78 7.16 0.89
C LEU A 111 -17.24 7.59 1.11
N SER A 112 -18.03 7.63 0.02
CA SER A 112 -19.43 8.07 0.04
C SER A 112 -19.65 9.52 0.50
N GLN A 113 -18.67 10.42 0.32
CA GLN A 113 -18.75 11.82 0.77
C GLN A 113 -19.87 12.62 0.11
N ASN A 114 -20.41 12.13 -1.01
CA ASN A 114 -21.53 12.73 -1.72
C ASN A 114 -22.90 12.29 -1.18
N ARG A 115 -22.94 11.50 -0.10
CA ARG A 115 -24.17 11.01 0.54
C ARG A 115 -24.53 11.83 1.78
N SER A 116 -25.78 11.69 2.24
CA SER A 116 -26.21 12.31 3.48
C SER A 116 -25.47 11.71 4.68
N ALA A 117 -25.43 12.44 5.80
CA ALA A 117 -24.85 11.94 7.04
C ALA A 117 -25.54 10.65 7.53
N GLU A 118 -26.86 10.54 7.33
CA GLU A 118 -27.64 9.34 7.68
C GLU A 118 -27.23 8.12 6.83
N ASP A 119 -27.12 8.29 5.50
CA ASP A 119 -26.67 7.23 4.60
C ASP A 119 -25.23 6.79 4.92
N ARG A 120 -24.34 7.75 5.22
CA ARG A 120 -22.97 7.47 5.63
C ARG A 120 -22.93 6.68 6.94
N ALA A 121 -23.72 7.08 7.93
CA ALA A 121 -23.83 6.36 9.21
C ALA A 121 -24.34 4.93 9.00
N GLY A 122 -25.30 4.71 8.10
CA GLY A 122 -25.77 3.37 7.72
C GLY A 122 -24.66 2.49 7.13
N VAL A 123 -23.81 3.04 6.26
CA VAL A 123 -22.63 2.35 5.73
C VAL A 123 -21.63 2.02 6.83
N VAL A 124 -21.29 2.98 7.69
CA VAL A 124 -20.34 2.77 8.79
C VAL A 124 -20.84 1.68 9.74
N ALA A 125 -22.12 1.73 10.14
CA ALA A 125 -22.73 0.72 11.00
C ALA A 125 -22.71 -0.68 10.38
N ALA A 126 -22.79 -0.80 9.05
CA ALA A 126 -22.72 -2.08 8.36
C ALA A 126 -21.28 -2.61 8.24
N LEU A 127 -20.29 -1.73 8.02
CA LEU A 127 -18.89 -2.12 7.77
C LEU A 127 -18.05 -2.29 9.04
N ALA A 128 -18.27 -1.46 10.08
CA ALA A 128 -17.48 -1.49 11.30
C ALA A 128 -17.41 -2.86 12.01
N PRO A 129 -18.51 -3.64 12.12
CA PRO A 129 -18.45 -4.97 12.74
C PRO A 129 -18.02 -6.08 11.77
N SER A 130 -17.63 -5.76 10.52
CA SER A 130 -17.24 -6.75 9.52
C SER A 130 -16.02 -7.55 9.99
N ALA A 131 -16.05 -8.86 9.75
CA ALA A 131 -14.88 -9.72 9.93
C ALA A 131 -13.80 -9.48 8.86
N ASP A 132 -14.13 -8.80 7.76
CA ASP A 132 -13.16 -8.34 6.78
C ASP A 132 -12.46 -7.07 7.30
N PRO A 133 -11.15 -7.12 7.60
CA PRO A 133 -10.42 -5.97 8.13
C PRO A 133 -10.37 -4.78 7.16
N LEU A 134 -10.45 -5.01 5.84
CA LEU A 134 -10.48 -3.90 4.86
C LEU A 134 -11.81 -3.15 4.93
N ALA A 135 -12.93 -3.88 5.08
CA ALA A 135 -14.24 -3.29 5.29
C ALA A 135 -14.31 -2.47 6.59
N ALA A 136 -13.85 -3.05 7.71
CA ALA A 136 -13.78 -2.34 8.99
C ALA A 136 -12.88 -1.09 8.90
N ALA A 137 -11.75 -1.18 8.19
CA ALA A 137 -10.86 -0.05 7.99
C ALA A 137 -11.47 1.06 7.09
N VAL A 138 -12.30 0.72 6.09
CA VAL A 138 -13.09 1.71 5.34
C VAL A 138 -14.05 2.45 6.26
N ALA A 139 -14.75 1.74 7.16
CA ALA A 139 -15.62 2.38 8.16
C ALA A 139 -14.83 3.39 9.00
N GLY A 140 -13.67 2.98 9.54
CA GLY A 140 -12.82 3.90 10.31
C GLY A 140 -12.28 5.08 9.49
N MET A 141 -12.10 4.95 8.18
CA MET A 141 -11.77 6.08 7.30
C MET A 141 -12.95 7.04 7.12
N MET A 142 -14.15 6.51 6.94
CA MET A 142 -15.38 7.30 6.79
C MET A 142 -15.68 8.14 8.04
N GLU A 143 -15.45 7.58 9.24
CA GLU A 143 -15.64 8.29 10.51
C GLU A 143 -14.67 9.47 10.68
N ARG A 144 -13.40 9.30 10.29
CA ARG A 144 -12.40 10.38 10.38
C ARG A 144 -12.66 11.52 9.41
N GLU A 145 -13.34 11.26 8.29
CA GLU A 145 -13.69 12.29 7.31
C GLU A 145 -14.94 13.11 7.72
N ASP A 146 -15.72 12.63 8.71
CA ASP A 146 -16.85 13.36 9.32
C ASP A 146 -16.43 14.30 10.47
N THR A 147 -15.17 14.23 10.91
CA THR A 147 -14.62 15.02 12.03
C THR A 147 -13.81 16.20 11.53
#